data_AF-A0A936KGT0-F1
#
_entry.id   AF-A0A936KGT0-F1
#
_cell.length_a   1.000
_cell.length_b   1.000
_cell.length_c   1.000
_cell.angle_alpha   90.00
_cell.angle_beta   90.00
_cell.angle_gamma   90.00
#
_symmetry.space_group_name_H-M   'P 1'
#
loop_
_entity.id
_entity.type
_entity.pdbx_description
1 polymer ?
#
loop_
_entity_poly.entity_id
_entity_poly.type
_entity_poly.pdbx_seq_one_letter_code
_entity_poly.pdbx_strand_id
1 'polypeptide(L)'
;MRNASPGEVGAALAALWRHAAKSIPDWLPMHHVPWLPLVYAVAARFQAAKRGRRNIYLVRLDYGDREPGLQGLYVGMTAYPPAQRFDQHRAGIRASGSVLKRGQELLLGPVLHLQHIAQADAVRIERDLALALADAGLRVEGGH
;
A
#
# COMPACT_ATOMS: atom_id res chain seq x y z
N MET A 1 1.22 33.26 -4.35
CA MET A 1 1.36 32.08 -5.24
C MET A 1 -0.03 31.71 -5.72
N ARG A 2 -0.29 31.62 -7.03
CA ARG A 2 -1.60 31.14 -7.53
C ARG A 2 -1.65 29.62 -7.37
N ASN A 3 -2.76 29.10 -6.85
CA ASN A 3 -3.00 27.66 -6.78
C ASN A 3 -3.29 27.15 -8.20
N ALA A 4 -2.44 26.25 -8.70
CA ALA A 4 -2.70 25.57 -9.96
C ALA A 4 -3.92 24.64 -9.80
N SER A 5 -4.81 24.66 -10.78
CA SER A 5 -5.93 23.73 -10.88
C SER A 5 -5.43 22.29 -11.08
N PRO A 6 -6.21 21.25 -10.73
CA PRO A 6 -5.83 19.86 -10.94
C PRO A 6 -5.44 19.54 -12.39
N GLY A 7 -6.10 20.18 -13.37
CA GLY A 7 -5.77 20.03 -14.79
C GLY A 7 -4.42 20.62 -15.16
N GLU A 8 -4.07 21.79 -14.62
CA GLU A 8 -2.77 22.42 -14.82
C GLU A 8 -1.65 21.60 -14.18
N VAL A 9 -1.88 21.05 -12.98
CA VAL A 9 -0.94 20.12 -12.32
C VAL A 9 -0.77 18.85 -13.15
N GLY A 10 -1.86 18.27 -13.66
CA GLY A 10 -1.80 17.08 -14.52
C GLY A 10 -1.00 17.30 -15.80
N ALA A 11 -1.21 18.44 -16.48
CA ALA A 11 -0.47 18.80 -17.68
C ALA A 11 1.03 19.03 -17.39
N ALA A 12 1.34 19.70 -16.27
CA ALA A 12 2.71 19.93 -15.83
C ALA A 12 3.43 18.63 -15.46
N LEU A 13 2.77 17.72 -14.73
CA LEU A 13 3.29 16.39 -14.42
C LEU A 13 3.53 15.57 -15.68
N ALA A 14 2.60 15.58 -16.64
CA ALA A 14 2.78 14.89 -17.91
C ALA A 14 3.99 15.45 -18.71
N ALA A 15 4.19 16.77 -18.70
CA ALA A 15 5.34 17.42 -19.33
C ALA A 15 6.66 17.03 -18.66
N LEU A 16 6.70 17.05 -17.33
CA LEU A 16 7.84 16.59 -16.54
C LEU A 16 8.17 15.13 -16.85
N TRP A 17 7.15 14.26 -16.88
CA TRP A 17 7.34 12.83 -17.13
C TRP A 17 7.91 12.53 -18.51
N ARG A 18 7.45 13.23 -19.55
CA ARG A 18 8.01 13.07 -20.92
C ARG A 18 9.51 13.36 -20.99
N HIS A 19 10.02 14.27 -20.15
CA HIS A 19 11.44 14.58 -20.08
C HIS A 19 12.18 13.65 -19.14
N ALA A 20 11.67 13.46 -17.93
CA ALA A 20 12.31 12.65 -16.89
C ALA A 20 12.37 11.17 -17.26
N ALA A 21 11.35 10.61 -17.91
CA ALA A 21 11.30 9.19 -18.27
C ALA A 21 12.51 8.73 -19.12
N LYS A 22 13.08 9.62 -19.96
CA LYS A 22 14.28 9.32 -20.75
C LYS A 22 15.54 9.15 -19.91
N SER A 23 15.57 9.74 -18.72
CA SER A 23 16.66 9.63 -17.75
C SER A 23 16.42 8.56 -16.69
N ILE A 24 15.23 7.95 -16.68
CA ILE A 24 14.90 6.89 -15.74
C ILE A 24 15.47 5.60 -16.30
N PRO A 25 16.38 4.93 -15.58
CA PRO A 25 16.96 3.70 -16.06
C PRO A 25 15.89 2.63 -16.28
N ASP A 26 16.04 1.79 -17.31
CA ASP A 26 15.11 0.69 -17.59
C ASP A 26 15.00 -0.33 -16.43
N TRP A 27 16.00 -0.33 -15.54
CA TRP A 27 16.02 -1.13 -14.32
C TRP A 27 15.31 -0.47 -13.13
N LEU A 28 14.97 0.83 -13.19
CA LEU A 28 14.24 1.52 -12.14
C LEU A 28 12.75 1.18 -12.30
N PRO A 29 12.19 0.30 -11.46
CA PRO A 29 10.87 -0.24 -11.69
C PRO A 29 9.83 0.76 -11.17
N MET A 30 9.51 1.78 -11.96
CA MET A 30 8.27 2.52 -11.77
C MET A 30 7.12 1.71 -12.35
N HIS A 31 6.78 0.62 -11.67
CA HIS A 31 5.60 -0.14 -12.05
C HIS A 31 4.37 0.72 -11.77
N HIS A 32 3.64 1.06 -12.84
CA HIS A 32 2.34 1.66 -12.69
C HIS A 32 1.42 0.67 -11.97
N VAL A 33 0.90 1.08 -10.81
CA VAL A 33 -0.06 0.30 -10.03
C VAL A 33 -1.44 0.89 -10.29
N PRO A 34 -2.21 0.37 -11.29
CA PRO A 34 -3.43 1.03 -11.77
C PRO A 34 -4.53 1.14 -10.71
N TRP A 35 -4.53 0.21 -9.75
CA TRP A 35 -5.49 0.16 -8.66
C TRP A 35 -5.08 0.99 -7.43
N LEU A 36 -3.91 1.64 -7.43
CA LEU A 36 -3.45 2.42 -6.28
C LEU A 36 -4.40 3.56 -5.88
N PRO A 37 -5.00 4.35 -6.82
CA PRO A 37 -5.99 5.35 -6.47
C PRO A 37 -7.22 4.77 -5.74
N LEU A 38 -7.66 3.56 -6.11
CA LEU A 38 -8.75 2.87 -5.43
C LEU A 38 -8.37 2.55 -3.97
N VAL A 39 -7.14 2.10 -3.73
CA VAL A 39 -6.63 1.83 -2.37
C VAL A 39 -6.65 3.08 -1.50
N TYR A 40 -6.22 4.24 -2.04
CA TYR A 40 -6.35 5.51 -1.34
C TYR A 40 -7.82 5.84 -1.02
N ALA A 41 -8.71 5.70 -2.00
CA ALA A 41 -10.13 6.00 -1.82
C ALA A 41 -10.81 5.10 -0.78
N VAL A 42 -10.44 3.81 -0.73
CA VAL A 42 -10.95 2.87 0.28
C VAL A 42 -10.36 3.17 1.65
N ALA A 43 -9.03 3.33 1.76
CA ALA A 43 -8.35 3.59 3.03
C ALA A 43 -8.77 4.91 3.69
N ALA A 44 -9.12 5.93 2.88
CA ALA A 44 -9.62 7.21 3.37
C ALA A 44 -10.96 7.11 4.15
N ARG A 45 -11.71 6.01 3.99
CA ARG A 45 -12.97 5.75 4.71
C ARG A 45 -12.74 5.35 6.17
N PHE A 46 -11.51 5.02 6.54
CA PHE A 46 -11.16 4.51 7.86
C PHE A 46 -10.52 5.59 8.71
N GLN A 47 -10.93 5.65 9.97
CA GLN A 47 -10.36 6.51 11.00
C GLN A 47 -10.16 5.71 12.29
N ALA A 48 -9.10 6.05 13.02
CA ALA A 48 -8.88 5.55 14.36
C ALA A 48 -9.43 6.54 15.38
N ALA A 49 -10.06 6.04 16.44
CA ALA A 49 -10.62 6.86 17.50
C ALA A 49 -9.56 7.25 18.54
N LYS A 50 -8.57 6.38 18.77
CA LYS A 50 -7.56 6.56 19.82
C LYS A 50 -6.15 6.36 19.30
N ARG A 51 -5.21 7.13 19.86
CA ARG A 51 -3.78 6.93 19.65
C ARG A 51 -3.27 5.71 20.42
N GLY A 52 -2.15 5.16 19.97
CA GLY A 52 -1.51 3.99 20.55
C GLY A 52 -0.19 3.67 19.88
N ARG A 53 0.14 2.37 19.83
CA ARG A 53 1.44 1.88 19.34
C ARG A 53 1.33 0.98 18.11
N ARG A 54 0.14 0.85 17.53
CA ARG A 54 -0.08 0.00 16.36
C ARG A 54 -0.10 0.81 15.07
N ASN A 55 0.31 0.17 14.00
CA ASN A 55 0.45 0.74 12.66
C ASN A 55 -0.24 -0.18 11.67
N ILE A 56 -1.04 0.37 10.75
CA ILE A 56 -1.54 -0.36 9.59
C ILE A 56 -0.51 -0.26 8.46
N TYR A 57 -0.30 -1.35 7.72
CA TYR A 57 0.58 -1.36 6.56
C TYR A 57 0.02 -2.22 5.44
N LEU A 58 0.40 -1.86 4.22
CA LEU A 58 0.04 -2.57 3.01
C LEU A 58 1.30 -3.04 2.30
N VAL A 59 1.27 -4.23 1.72
CA VAL A 59 2.35 -4.74 0.86
C VAL A 59 1.77 -5.13 -0.49
N ARG A 60 2.38 -4.70 -1.59
CA ARG A 60 2.03 -5.21 -2.91
C ARG A 60 2.57 -6.63 -3.06
N LEU A 61 1.68 -7.52 -3.46
CA LEU A 61 1.96 -8.91 -3.76
C LEU A 61 2.01 -9.12 -5.27
N ASP A 62 2.96 -9.91 -5.73
CA ASP A 62 3.11 -10.31 -7.12
C ASP A 62 2.75 -11.78 -7.31
N TYR A 63 1.73 -12.03 -8.12
CA TYR A 63 1.25 -13.36 -8.50
C TYR A 63 1.58 -13.68 -9.96
N GLY A 64 2.64 -13.08 -10.51
CA GLY A 64 3.19 -13.44 -11.83
C GLY A 64 3.54 -14.93 -11.95
N ASP A 65 3.75 -15.64 -10.84
CA ASP A 65 3.90 -17.11 -10.80
C ASP A 65 2.64 -17.88 -11.18
N ARG A 66 1.47 -17.22 -11.22
CA ARG A 66 0.18 -17.80 -11.58
C ARG A 66 -0.34 -17.24 -12.89
N GLU A 67 -0.31 -15.92 -13.03
CA GLU A 67 -0.80 -15.20 -14.19
C GLU A 67 0.05 -13.95 -14.39
N PRO A 68 0.65 -13.73 -15.58
CA PRO A 68 1.45 -12.55 -15.85
C PRO A 68 0.69 -11.26 -15.55
N GLY A 69 1.26 -10.40 -14.70
CA GLY A 69 0.67 -9.12 -14.32
C GLY A 69 -0.39 -9.19 -13.21
N LEU A 70 -0.76 -10.38 -12.72
CA LEU A 70 -1.66 -10.50 -11.58
C LEU A 70 -0.99 -10.00 -10.30
N GLN A 71 -1.63 -9.04 -9.65
CA GLN A 71 -1.15 -8.42 -8.42
C GLN A 71 -2.17 -8.58 -7.29
N GLY A 72 -1.72 -8.43 -6.06
CA GLY A 72 -2.59 -8.37 -4.89
C GLY A 72 -2.04 -7.46 -3.81
N LEU A 73 -2.74 -7.43 -2.69
CA LEU A 73 -2.40 -6.65 -1.50
C LEU A 73 -2.38 -7.55 -0.27
N TYR A 74 -1.39 -7.36 0.57
CA TYR A 74 -1.43 -7.84 1.94
C TYR A 74 -1.80 -6.67 2.87
N VAL A 75 -2.77 -6.89 3.74
CA VAL A 75 -3.15 -5.93 4.81
C VAL A 75 -2.69 -6.49 6.14
N GLY A 76 -1.97 -5.66 6.91
CA GLY A 76 -1.48 -6.05 8.22
C GLY A 76 -1.48 -4.94 9.25
N MET A 77 -1.47 -5.31 10.54
CA MET A 77 -1.08 -4.43 11.64
C MET A 77 0.25 -4.85 12.30
N THR A 78 0.92 -3.90 12.97
CA THR A 78 2.16 -4.17 13.71
C THR A 78 2.39 -3.17 14.83
N ALA A 79 3.17 -3.55 15.86
CA ALA A 79 3.72 -2.58 16.83
C ALA A 79 5.10 -2.03 16.44
N TYR A 80 5.73 -2.61 15.42
CA TYR A 80 7.00 -2.12 14.87
C TYR A 80 6.74 -1.01 13.84
N PRO A 81 7.76 -0.20 13.49
CA PRO A 81 7.76 0.54 12.23
C PRO A 81 7.39 -0.39 11.05
N PRO A 82 6.48 0.00 10.16
CA PRO A 82 6.07 -0.86 9.04
C PRO A 82 7.22 -1.34 8.14
N ALA A 83 8.23 -0.51 7.88
CA ALA A 83 9.42 -0.90 7.13
C ALA A 83 10.17 -2.04 7.83
N GLN A 84 10.43 -1.91 9.14
CA GLN A 84 11.04 -2.98 9.94
C GLN A 84 10.17 -4.25 9.92
N ARG A 85 8.85 -4.13 9.97
CA ARG A 85 7.96 -5.31 9.90
C ARG A 85 8.00 -5.99 8.54
N PHE A 86 8.09 -5.21 7.46
CA PHE A 86 8.27 -5.73 6.11
C PHE A 86 9.60 -6.48 6.00
N ASP A 87 10.70 -5.92 6.50
CA ASP A 87 12.01 -6.58 6.52
C ASP A 87 11.97 -7.91 7.31
N GLN A 88 11.29 -7.92 8.46
CA GLN A 88 11.07 -9.15 9.23
C GLN A 88 10.35 -10.22 8.40
N HIS A 89 9.28 -9.85 7.68
CA HIS A 89 8.58 -10.78 6.79
C HIS A 89 9.51 -11.31 5.69
N ARG A 90 10.29 -10.43 5.04
CA ARG A 90 11.23 -10.82 3.98
C ARG A 90 12.38 -11.70 4.50
N ALA A 91 12.74 -11.56 5.78
CA ALA A 91 13.71 -12.41 6.47
C ALA A 91 13.11 -13.70 7.06
N GLY A 92 11.81 -13.97 6.90
CA GLY A 92 11.15 -15.16 7.45
C GLY A 92 10.83 -15.08 8.94
N ILE A 93 11.02 -13.93 9.59
CA ILE A 93 10.82 -13.75 11.04
C ILE A 93 9.35 -13.45 11.33
N ARG A 94 8.67 -14.44 11.92
CA ARG A 94 7.21 -14.40 12.17
C ARG A 94 6.46 -13.99 10.90
N ALA A 95 6.88 -14.54 9.77
CA ALA A 95 6.46 -14.05 8.47
C ALA A 95 5.07 -14.55 8.07
N SER A 96 4.35 -13.74 7.30
CA SER A 96 3.23 -14.20 6.50
C SER A 96 3.76 -14.87 5.25
N GLY A 97 3.27 -16.07 4.93
CA GLY A 97 3.69 -16.81 3.75
C GLY A 97 3.45 -16.05 2.44
N SER A 98 2.39 -15.23 2.35
CA SER A 98 2.13 -14.40 1.18
C SER A 98 3.17 -13.30 1.00
N VAL A 99 3.52 -12.58 2.07
CA VAL A 99 4.55 -11.52 2.02
C VAL A 99 5.94 -12.10 1.80
N LEU A 100 6.27 -13.22 2.45
CA LEU A 100 7.56 -13.90 2.28
C LEU A 100 7.75 -14.38 0.84
N LYS A 101 6.73 -15.01 0.24
CA LYS A 101 6.83 -15.54 -1.12
C LYS A 101 6.68 -14.46 -2.20
N ARG A 102 5.80 -13.47 -2.00
CA ARG A 102 5.30 -12.59 -3.07
C ARG A 102 5.39 -11.09 -2.79
N GLY A 103 5.81 -10.67 -1.59
CA GLY A 103 5.90 -9.26 -1.24
C GLY A 103 6.99 -8.53 -2.00
N GLN A 104 6.60 -7.53 -2.79
CA GLN A 104 7.52 -6.73 -3.61
C GLN A 104 7.87 -5.40 -2.94
N GLU A 105 6.86 -4.68 -2.45
CA GLU A 105 7.02 -3.30 -1.95
C GLU A 105 6.02 -2.98 -0.85
N LEU A 106 6.44 -2.10 0.05
CA LEU A 106 5.59 -1.54 1.11
C LEU A 106 4.85 -0.31 0.58
N LEU A 107 3.52 -0.32 0.69
CA LEU A 107 2.63 0.76 0.23
C LEU A 107 2.10 1.55 1.44
N LEU A 108 2.92 2.42 2.02
CA LEU A 108 2.51 3.20 3.19
C LEU A 108 1.59 4.37 2.89
N GLY A 109 1.74 5.01 1.73
CA GLY A 109 1.01 6.23 1.37
C GLY A 109 -0.49 6.20 1.69
N PRO A 110 -1.25 5.16 1.25
CA PRO A 110 -2.68 5.07 1.51
C PRO A 110 -3.09 4.98 2.99
N VAL A 111 -2.19 4.58 3.88
CA VAL A 111 -2.49 4.29 5.30
C VAL A 111 -1.65 5.15 6.27
N LEU A 112 -1.00 6.21 5.78
CA LEU A 112 -0.18 7.09 6.61
C LEU A 112 -0.95 7.76 7.76
N HIS A 113 -2.25 8.00 7.60
CA HIS A 113 -3.11 8.53 8.66
C HIS A 113 -3.52 7.48 9.72
N LEU A 114 -3.19 6.21 9.49
CA LEU A 114 -3.54 5.07 10.35
C LEU A 114 -2.31 4.53 11.12
N GLN A 115 -1.38 5.41 11.46
CA GLN A 115 -0.17 5.11 12.23
C GLN A 115 -0.34 5.52 13.69
N HIS A 116 0.32 4.79 14.60
CA HIS A 116 0.26 5.02 16.05
C HIS A 116 -1.17 5.06 16.62
N ILE A 117 -1.96 4.04 16.28
CA ILE A 117 -3.36 3.88 16.70
C ILE A 117 -3.47 2.86 17.84
N ALA A 118 -4.59 2.91 18.57
CA ALA A 118 -4.89 1.95 19.63
C ALA A 118 -5.04 0.53 19.08
N GLN A 119 -4.75 -0.48 19.90
CA GLN A 119 -4.79 -1.88 19.45
C GLN A 119 -6.19 -2.32 19.00
N ALA A 120 -7.25 -1.91 19.70
CA ALA A 120 -8.61 -2.24 19.31
C ALA A 120 -8.99 -1.62 17.95
N ASP A 121 -8.53 -0.38 17.69
CA ASP A 121 -8.71 0.26 16.39
C ASP A 121 -7.93 -0.46 15.29
N ALA A 122 -6.68 -0.85 15.56
CA ALA A 122 -5.85 -1.56 14.59
C ALA A 122 -6.46 -2.91 14.17
N VAL A 123 -6.91 -3.72 15.12
CA VAL A 123 -7.56 -5.02 14.83
C VAL A 123 -8.81 -4.82 13.97
N ARG A 124 -9.67 -3.87 14.34
CA ARG A 124 -10.89 -3.56 13.59
C ARG A 124 -10.56 -3.07 12.17
N ILE A 125 -9.66 -2.09 12.06
CA ILE A 125 -9.33 -1.45 10.79
C ILE A 125 -8.59 -2.41 9.87
N GLU A 126 -7.67 -3.24 10.36
CA GLU A 126 -6.97 -4.26 9.58
C GLU A 126 -7.95 -5.21 8.87
N ARG A 127 -8.89 -5.77 9.64
CA ARG A 127 -9.93 -6.65 9.11
C ARG A 127 -10.87 -5.93 8.15
N ASP A 128 -11.44 -4.81 8.56
CA ASP A 128 -12.48 -4.12 7.80
C ASP A 128 -11.91 -3.49 6.51
N LEU A 129 -10.65 -3.03 6.53
CA LEU A 129 -9.93 -2.55 5.34
C LEU A 129 -9.66 -3.68 4.35
N ALA A 130 -9.24 -4.85 4.84
CA ALA A 130 -9.01 -6.01 3.97
C ALA A 130 -10.29 -6.43 3.25
N LEU A 131 -11.41 -6.50 3.96
CA LEU A 131 -12.72 -6.77 3.38
C LEU A 131 -13.14 -5.71 2.36
N ALA A 132 -13.04 -4.42 2.71
CA ALA A 132 -13.44 -3.34 1.81
C ALA A 132 -12.59 -3.28 0.51
N LEU A 133 -11.31 -3.63 0.59
CA LEU A 133 -10.44 -3.74 -0.59
C LEU A 133 -10.81 -4.95 -1.45
N ALA A 134 -11.15 -6.09 -0.83
CA ALA A 134 -11.63 -7.28 -1.53
C ALA A 134 -12.97 -7.04 -2.23
N ASP A 135 -13.92 -6.40 -1.54
CA ASP A 135 -15.23 -6.02 -2.09
C ASP A 135 -15.10 -5.02 -3.25
N ALA A 136 -14.04 -4.20 -3.24
CA ALA A 136 -13.70 -3.32 -4.35
C ALA A 136 -13.04 -4.04 -5.55
N GLY A 137 -12.93 -5.38 -5.50
CA GLY A 137 -12.42 -6.22 -6.58
C GLY A 137 -10.92 -6.51 -6.53
N LEU A 138 -10.22 -6.14 -5.45
CA LEU A 138 -8.78 -6.41 -5.32
C LEU A 138 -8.54 -7.80 -4.74
N ARG A 139 -7.45 -8.45 -5.17
CA ARG A 139 -6.96 -9.66 -4.50
C ARG A 139 -6.28 -9.28 -3.19
N VAL A 140 -6.84 -9.71 -2.06
CA VAL A 140 -6.35 -9.35 -0.72
C VAL A 140 -5.96 -10.61 0.09
N GLU A 141 -4.88 -10.50 0.85
CA GLU A 141 -4.43 -11.46 1.86
C GLU A 141 -4.23 -10.74 3.22
N GLY A 142 -4.26 -11.46 4.33
CA GLY A 142 -4.18 -10.87 5.68
C GLY A 142 -5.55 -10.46 6.23
N GLY A 143 -5.62 -9.42 7.06
CA GLY A 143 -6.91 -8.96 7.61
C GLY A 143 -7.48 -9.81 8.75
N HIS A 144 -6.63 -10.47 9.56
CA HIS A 144 -7.03 -11.41 10.62
C HIS A 144 -7.18 -10.77 12.00
#